data_AF-A0A2S7U2Z0-F1
#
_entry.id   AF-A0A2S7U2Z0-F1
#
_cell.length_a   1.000
_cell.length_b   1.000
_cell.length_c   1.000
_cell.angle_alpha   90.00
_cell.angle_beta   90.00
_cell.angle_gamma   90.00
#
_symmetry.space_group_name_H-M   'P 1'
#
loop_
_entity.id
_entity.type
_entity.pdbx_description
1 polymer ?
#
loop_
_entity_poly.entity_id
_entity_poly.type
_entity_poly.pdbx_seq_one_letter_code
_entity_poly.pdbx_strand_id
1 'polypeptide(L)'
;MSVGVFAQDTTTVKPEDTGKVLINPGMGWTMHFYSNVARNYGSKLEPSDTLEDFPGVSTVYLRLPWAYLEPEEGKYNWAIFDTPAQRWIAKGKKIALRITCSENWMTYATPKWVKDAGAKGTHYQYGKGRTKGKARGIRSSTIRSFSRSLKPF
;
A
#
# COMPACT_ATOMS: atom_id res chain seq x y z
N MET A 1 -46.43 -28.40 -14.41
CA MET A 1 -45.34 -29.36 -14.13
C MET A 1 -44.32 -28.66 -13.25
N SER A 2 -43.97 -29.24 -12.10
CA SER A 2 -43.02 -28.65 -11.14
C SER A 2 -41.63 -29.25 -11.40
N VAL A 3 -40.64 -28.40 -11.65
CA VAL A 3 -39.23 -28.81 -11.76
C VAL A 3 -38.65 -28.82 -10.35
N GLY A 4 -38.43 -30.01 -9.80
CA GLY A 4 -37.75 -30.17 -8.51
C GLY A 4 -36.26 -29.90 -8.64
N VAL A 5 -35.72 -29.04 -7.78
CA VAL A 5 -34.28 -28.83 -7.64
C VAL A 5 -33.73 -30.01 -6.82
N PHE A 6 -32.88 -30.83 -7.44
CA PHE A 6 -32.20 -31.92 -6.74
C PHE A 6 -31.13 -31.34 -5.80
N ALA A 7 -31.12 -31.80 -4.54
CA ALA A 7 -30.09 -31.46 -3.58
C ALA A 7 -28.74 -31.99 -4.06
N GLN A 8 -27.72 -31.14 -4.05
CA GLN A 8 -26.37 -31.49 -4.48
C GLN A 8 -25.68 -32.29 -3.36
N ASP A 9 -25.19 -33.49 -3.67
CA ASP A 9 -24.47 -34.32 -2.70
C ASP A 9 -23.23 -33.58 -2.17
N THR A 10 -23.15 -33.46 -0.85
CA THR A 10 -22.04 -32.77 -0.19
C THR A 10 -20.96 -33.78 0.18
N THR A 11 -19.75 -33.61 -0.38
CA THR A 11 -18.58 -34.43 -0.01
C THR A 11 -17.78 -33.73 1.07
N THR A 12 -17.58 -34.41 2.20
CA THR A 12 -16.68 -33.92 3.26
C THR A 12 -15.28 -34.44 3.03
N VAL A 13 -14.31 -33.55 2.86
CA VAL A 13 -12.88 -33.88 2.75
C VAL A 13 -12.17 -33.40 4.00
N LYS A 14 -11.31 -34.25 4.58
CA LYS A 14 -10.40 -33.91 5.68
C LYS A 14 -8.96 -34.04 5.20
N PRO A 15 -8.30 -32.92 4.83
CA PRO A 15 -6.91 -32.95 4.44
C PRO A 15 -6.03 -33.42 5.61
N GLU A 16 -4.99 -34.18 5.32
CA GLU A 16 -3.95 -34.50 6.29
C GLU A 16 -3.05 -33.29 6.52
N ASP A 17 -2.68 -33.03 7.77
CA ASP A 17 -1.71 -31.99 8.08
C ASP A 17 -0.31 -32.44 7.66
N THR A 18 0.30 -31.67 6.75
CA THR A 18 1.63 -31.98 6.21
C THR A 18 2.77 -31.34 7.00
N GLY A 19 2.45 -30.52 8.03
CA GLY A 19 3.44 -29.73 8.77
C GLY A 19 4.11 -28.62 7.95
N LYS A 20 3.72 -28.44 6.68
CA LYS A 20 4.25 -27.41 5.78
C LYS A 20 3.48 -26.12 5.96
N VAL A 21 4.16 -24.99 5.81
CA VAL A 21 3.51 -23.69 5.88
C VAL A 21 2.57 -23.50 4.68
N LEU A 22 1.31 -23.17 4.97
CA LEU A 22 0.35 -22.72 3.97
C LEU A 22 0.66 -21.29 3.55
N ILE A 23 1.06 -21.10 2.29
CA ILE A 23 1.20 -19.77 1.70
C ILE A 23 -0.20 -19.28 1.30
N ASN A 24 -0.69 -18.23 1.96
CA ASN A 24 -1.94 -17.55 1.62
C ASN A 24 -1.65 -16.12 1.14
N PRO A 25 -1.37 -15.90 -0.16
CA PRO A 25 -1.05 -14.56 -0.67
C PRO A 25 -2.15 -13.53 -0.37
N GLY A 26 -1.77 -12.38 0.16
CA GLY A 26 -2.71 -11.28 0.48
C GLY A 26 -3.56 -11.45 1.74
N MET A 27 -3.67 -12.67 2.30
CA MET A 27 -4.41 -12.95 3.54
C MET A 27 -3.59 -13.70 4.61
N GLY A 28 -2.34 -14.05 4.30
CA GLY A 28 -1.38 -14.66 5.21
C GLY A 28 -0.29 -13.68 5.66
N TRP A 29 0.87 -14.21 6.02
CA TRP A 29 1.98 -13.41 6.52
C TRP A 29 2.48 -12.41 5.48
N THR A 30 2.56 -11.15 5.89
CA THR A 30 2.95 -10.01 5.05
C THR A 30 4.03 -9.21 5.75
N MET A 31 5.10 -8.87 5.01
CA MET A 31 6.17 -8.00 5.52
C MET A 31 5.86 -6.53 5.22
N HIS A 32 5.86 -5.69 6.25
CA HIS A 32 5.73 -4.25 6.08
C HIS A 32 7.11 -3.62 5.81
N PHE A 33 7.42 -3.37 4.54
CA PHE A 33 8.71 -2.79 4.17
C PHE A 33 8.70 -1.26 4.38
N TYR A 34 7.79 -0.56 3.72
CA TYR A 34 7.48 0.83 4.05
C TYR A 34 6.20 0.88 4.86
N SER A 35 6.31 1.34 6.11
CA SER A 35 5.16 1.56 6.98
C SER A 35 5.34 2.87 7.74
N ASN A 36 4.45 3.81 7.45
CA ASN A 36 4.44 5.19 7.92
C ASN A 36 5.62 6.06 7.47
N VAL A 37 6.87 5.63 7.64
CA VAL A 37 8.06 6.41 7.28
C VAL A 37 9.00 5.54 6.46
N ALA A 38 9.56 6.09 5.37
CA ALA A 38 10.42 5.34 4.45
C ALA A 38 11.69 4.75 5.10
N ARG A 39 12.11 5.29 6.25
CA ARG A 39 13.30 4.86 7.02
C ARG A 39 13.01 3.78 8.07
N ASN A 40 11.79 3.24 8.10
CA ASN A 40 11.41 2.23 9.07
C ASN A 40 11.40 0.83 8.45
N TYR A 41 11.44 -0.19 9.32
CA TYR A 41 11.24 -1.60 8.99
C TYR A 41 12.16 -2.12 7.89
N GLY A 42 11.63 -2.34 6.69
CA GLY A 42 12.33 -2.95 5.58
C GLY A 42 13.56 -2.19 5.12
N SER A 43 13.61 -0.87 5.36
CA SER A 43 14.80 -0.06 5.06
C SER A 43 16.03 -0.41 5.92
N LYS A 44 15.86 -1.22 6.98
CA LYS A 44 16.94 -1.71 7.83
C LYS A 44 17.38 -3.13 7.48
N LEU A 45 16.69 -3.79 6.55
CA LEU A 45 17.08 -5.10 6.07
C LEU A 45 18.28 -4.96 5.14
N GLU A 46 19.14 -5.97 5.15
CA GLU A 46 20.20 -6.09 4.16
C GLU A 46 19.59 -6.07 2.74
N PRO A 47 20.32 -5.56 1.72
CA PRO A 47 19.80 -5.46 0.36
C PRO A 47 19.31 -6.79 -0.23
N SER A 48 19.91 -7.91 0.16
CA SER A 48 19.57 -9.26 -0.28
C SER A 48 18.51 -9.95 0.60
N ASP A 49 18.15 -9.37 1.74
CA ASP A 49 17.28 -10.04 2.70
C ASP A 49 15.80 -9.95 2.28
N THR A 50 15.24 -11.13 2.05
CA THR A 50 13.85 -11.38 1.67
C THR A 50 13.11 -12.26 2.67
N LEU A 51 13.57 -12.33 3.93
CA LEU A 51 12.95 -13.08 5.02
C LEU A 51 12.66 -14.55 4.62
N GLU A 52 13.70 -15.24 4.15
CA GLU A 52 13.60 -16.67 3.79
C GLU A 52 13.53 -17.57 5.03
N ASP A 53 14.03 -17.08 6.16
CA ASP A 53 13.99 -17.70 7.49
C ASP A 53 12.58 -17.73 8.11
N PHE A 54 11.64 -16.95 7.57
CA PHE A 54 10.23 -16.97 7.96
C PHE A 54 9.35 -17.55 6.83
N PRO A 55 9.27 -18.89 6.70
CA PRO A 55 8.43 -19.52 5.69
C PRO A 55 6.97 -19.13 5.95
N GLY A 56 6.28 -18.58 4.95
CA GLY A 56 4.93 -18.03 5.09
C GLY A 56 4.77 -16.61 4.57
N VAL A 57 5.82 -15.79 4.67
CA VAL A 57 5.81 -14.43 4.11
C VAL A 57 5.76 -14.52 2.59
N SER A 58 4.62 -14.12 2.05
CA SER A 58 4.31 -14.23 0.61
C SER A 58 4.16 -12.87 -0.08
N THR A 59 3.91 -11.82 0.70
CA THR A 59 3.61 -10.48 0.20
C THR A 59 4.44 -9.44 0.96
N VAL A 60 4.99 -8.47 0.24
CA VAL A 60 5.64 -7.29 0.82
C VAL A 60 4.74 -6.06 0.64
N TYR A 61 4.52 -5.33 1.72
CA TYR A 61 3.66 -4.17 1.79
C TYR A 61 4.48 -2.88 1.78
N LEU A 62 4.18 -2.01 0.81
CA LEU A 62 4.87 -0.75 0.57
C LEU A 62 3.85 0.39 0.68
N ARG A 63 3.82 1.05 1.84
CA ARG A 63 2.95 2.20 2.10
C ARG A 63 3.76 3.48 2.15
N LEU A 64 3.47 4.42 1.23
CA LEU A 64 4.11 5.73 1.18
C LEU A 64 3.13 6.86 0.87
N PRO A 65 3.41 8.09 1.31
CA PRO A 65 2.65 9.27 0.91
C PRO A 65 2.80 9.57 -0.59
N TRP A 66 1.73 10.07 -1.22
CA TRP A 66 1.76 10.49 -2.63
C TRP A 66 2.85 11.54 -2.90
N ALA A 67 3.11 12.45 -1.94
CA ALA A 67 4.18 13.44 -2.02
C ALA A 67 5.59 12.86 -2.27
N TYR A 68 5.83 11.59 -1.94
CA TYR A 68 7.12 10.93 -2.24
C TYR A 68 7.15 10.32 -3.63
N LEU A 69 5.98 9.87 -4.13
CA LEU A 69 5.85 9.31 -5.46
C LEU A 69 5.85 10.40 -6.53
N GLU A 70 5.20 11.53 -6.30
CA GLU A 70 5.07 12.63 -7.27
C GLU A 70 5.38 13.98 -6.61
N PRO A 71 6.66 14.26 -6.32
CA PRO A 71 7.07 15.49 -5.64
C PRO A 71 6.70 16.77 -6.43
N GLU A 72 6.68 16.69 -7.76
CA GLU A 72 6.26 17.75 -8.68
C GLU A 72 5.25 17.20 -9.68
N GLU A 73 4.33 18.03 -10.17
CA GLU A 73 3.28 17.61 -11.11
C GLU A 73 3.90 16.93 -12.35
N GLY A 74 3.50 15.67 -12.59
CA GLY A 74 3.98 14.86 -13.70
C GLY A 74 5.40 14.30 -13.54
N LYS A 75 6.11 14.56 -12.44
CA LYS A 75 7.44 13.99 -12.15
C LYS A 75 7.33 12.86 -11.13
N TYR A 76 7.25 11.63 -11.64
CA TYR A 76 7.11 10.44 -10.81
C TYR A 76 8.46 9.82 -10.43
N ASN A 77 8.63 9.48 -9.16
CA ASN A 77 9.76 8.72 -8.62
C ASN A 77 9.36 7.26 -8.37
N TRP A 78 9.15 6.47 -9.43
CA TRP A 78 8.79 5.05 -9.32
C TRP A 78 9.90 4.19 -8.70
N ALA A 79 11.15 4.63 -8.81
CA ALA A 79 12.30 3.95 -8.23
C ALA A 79 12.15 3.69 -6.72
N ILE A 80 11.37 4.52 -6.01
CA ILE A 80 11.08 4.31 -4.58
C ILE A 80 10.34 3.00 -4.30
N PHE A 81 9.49 2.53 -5.22
CA PHE A 81 8.81 1.25 -5.10
C PHE A 81 9.58 0.15 -5.81
N ASP A 82 10.08 0.43 -7.01
CA ASP A 82 10.69 -0.61 -7.86
C ASP A 82 11.96 -1.17 -7.22
N THR A 83 12.86 -0.30 -6.73
CA THR A 83 14.15 -0.71 -6.16
C THR A 83 13.98 -1.75 -5.04
N PRO A 84 13.17 -1.51 -3.98
CA PRO A 84 12.97 -2.52 -2.96
C PRO A 84 12.10 -3.69 -3.44
N ALA A 85 11.18 -3.50 -4.40
CA ALA A 85 10.31 -4.57 -4.87
C ALA A 85 11.06 -5.67 -5.64
N GLN A 86 12.07 -5.30 -6.45
CA GLN A 86 12.76 -6.23 -7.35
C GLN A 86 13.26 -7.50 -6.64
N ARG A 87 13.88 -7.37 -5.46
CA ARG A 87 14.41 -8.53 -4.73
C ARG A 87 13.32 -9.51 -4.28
N TRP A 88 12.14 -9.02 -3.93
CA TRP A 88 11.01 -9.86 -3.51
C TRP A 88 10.36 -10.53 -4.72
N ILE A 89 10.24 -9.80 -5.82
CA ILE A 89 9.73 -10.32 -7.10
C ILE A 89 10.65 -11.43 -7.63
N ALA A 90 11.97 -11.25 -7.55
CA ALA A 90 12.96 -12.26 -7.93
C ALA A 90 12.83 -13.58 -7.14
N LYS A 91 12.23 -13.53 -5.94
CA LYS A 91 11.93 -14.69 -5.09
C LYS A 91 10.50 -15.21 -5.26
N GLY A 92 9.76 -14.74 -6.27
CA GLY A 92 8.39 -15.14 -6.55
C GLY A 92 7.34 -14.56 -5.59
N LYS A 93 7.72 -13.60 -4.72
CA LYS A 93 6.79 -12.97 -3.77
C LYS A 93 5.96 -11.88 -4.48
N LYS A 94 4.82 -11.52 -3.88
CA LYS A 94 3.95 -10.44 -4.37
C LYS A 94 4.25 -9.12 -3.68
N ILE A 95 3.91 -8.01 -4.34
CA ILE A 95 3.96 -6.67 -3.75
C ILE A 95 2.55 -6.13 -3.55
N ALA A 96 2.34 -5.39 -2.47
CA ALA A 96 1.11 -4.68 -2.17
C ALA A 96 1.43 -3.20 -1.95
N LEU A 97 0.83 -2.32 -2.76
CA LEU A 97 1.08 -0.89 -2.72
C LEU A 97 -0.05 -0.16 -2.00
N ARG A 98 0.30 0.81 -1.14
CA ARG A 98 -0.64 1.79 -0.61
C ARG A 98 -0.08 3.20 -0.69
N ILE A 99 -0.72 4.01 -1.51
CA ILE A 99 -0.39 5.43 -1.63
C ILE A 99 -1.35 6.24 -0.75
N THR A 100 -0.81 7.02 0.18
CA THR A 100 -1.64 7.80 1.12
C THR A 100 -1.69 9.27 0.74
N CYS A 101 -2.87 9.88 0.91
CA CYS A 101 -3.11 11.31 0.66
C CYS A 101 -3.22 12.12 1.96
N SER A 102 -3.11 11.47 3.13
CA SER A 102 -3.20 12.08 4.45
C SER A 102 -2.36 11.27 5.42
N GLU A 103 -1.54 11.95 6.21
CA GLU A 103 -0.72 11.38 7.27
C GLU A 103 -0.76 12.32 8.48
N ASN A 104 -0.56 11.78 9.69
CA ASN A 104 -0.59 12.56 10.93
C ASN A 104 0.78 13.13 11.36
N TRP A 105 1.87 12.65 10.74
CA TRP A 105 3.25 13.03 11.03
C TRP A 105 3.85 14.00 10.00
N MET A 106 3.18 14.23 8.87
CA MET A 106 3.59 15.20 7.85
C MET A 106 2.42 16.04 7.35
N THR A 107 2.67 17.33 7.15
CA THR A 107 1.64 18.28 6.69
C THR A 107 1.12 17.93 5.30
N TYR A 108 2.01 17.57 4.36
CA TYR A 108 1.69 17.38 2.94
C TYR A 108 1.90 15.93 2.49
N ALA A 109 1.03 15.01 2.92
CA ALA A 109 1.03 13.65 2.37
C ALA A 109 0.53 13.62 0.92
N THR A 110 -0.46 14.45 0.61
CA THR A 110 -0.72 14.90 -0.77
C THR A 110 0.37 15.92 -1.14
N PRO A 111 0.98 15.84 -2.34
CA PRO A 111 1.99 16.81 -2.77
C PRO A 111 1.50 18.26 -2.66
N LYS A 112 2.39 19.19 -2.31
CA LYS A 112 2.02 20.61 -2.11
C LYS A 112 1.48 21.23 -3.40
N TRP A 113 2.02 20.87 -4.56
CA TRP A 113 1.60 21.39 -5.86
C TRP A 113 0.10 21.17 -6.12
N VAL A 114 -0.49 20.07 -5.60
CA VAL A 114 -1.93 19.79 -5.74
C VAL A 114 -2.78 20.87 -5.04
N LYS A 115 -2.34 21.30 -3.84
CA LYS A 115 -2.98 22.41 -3.12
C LYS A 115 -2.76 23.73 -3.86
N ASP A 116 -1.55 23.96 -4.38
CA ASP A 116 -1.22 25.19 -5.11
C ASP A 116 -2.02 25.29 -6.42
N ALA A 117 -2.34 24.16 -7.06
CA ALA A 117 -3.26 24.06 -8.20
C ALA A 117 -4.74 24.24 -7.82
N GLY A 118 -5.06 24.53 -6.55
CA GLY A 118 -6.40 24.88 -6.09
C GLY A 118 -7.18 23.78 -5.38
N ALA A 119 -6.57 22.63 -5.07
CA ALA A 119 -7.25 21.59 -4.30
C ALA A 119 -7.58 22.05 -2.88
N LYS A 120 -8.81 21.77 -2.44
CA LYS A 120 -9.29 22.10 -1.09
C LYS A 120 -8.92 20.99 -0.11
N GLY A 121 -8.47 21.39 1.08
CA GLY A 121 -8.09 20.48 2.15
C GLY A 121 -8.29 21.08 3.53
N THR A 122 -8.36 20.21 4.54
CA THR A 122 -8.53 20.60 5.93
C THR A 122 -7.30 20.20 6.73
N HIS A 123 -6.74 21.15 7.45
CA HIS A 123 -5.68 20.89 8.42
C HIS A 123 -6.26 20.24 9.68
N TYR A 124 -5.56 19.25 10.21
CA TYR A 124 -5.94 18.61 11.46
C TYR A 124 -4.71 18.32 12.33
N GLN A 125 -4.94 18.30 13.64
CA GLN A 125 -4.00 17.78 14.61
C GLN A 125 -4.47 16.44 15.13
N TYR A 126 -3.55 15.47 15.18
CA TYR A 126 -3.83 14.15 15.71
C TYR A 126 -4.37 14.25 17.14
N GLY A 127 -5.48 13.54 17.41
CA GLY A 127 -6.17 13.56 18.71
C GLY A 127 -6.95 14.86 19.03
N LYS A 128 -6.85 15.92 18.22
CA LYS A 128 -7.51 17.22 18.48
C LYS A 128 -8.50 17.65 17.39
N GLY A 129 -8.53 16.97 16.25
CA GLY A 129 -9.46 17.27 15.16
C GLY A 129 -9.00 18.42 14.27
N ARG A 130 -9.97 19.10 13.63
CA ARG A 130 -9.75 20.13 12.60
C ARG A 130 -9.15 21.41 13.21
N THR A 131 -8.22 22.04 12.52
CA THR A 131 -7.58 23.29 12.96
C THR A 131 -7.61 24.34 11.85
N LYS A 132 -7.74 25.63 12.23
CA LYS A 132 -7.77 26.76 11.29
C LYS A 132 -6.36 27.24 10.84
N GLY A 133 -5.27 26.70 11.40
CA GLY A 133 -3.87 27.10 11.11
C GLY A 133 -2.93 25.94 10.72
N LYS A 134 -1.61 26.20 10.67
CA LYS A 134 -0.58 25.17 10.40
C LYS A 134 -0.77 23.98 11.34
N ALA A 135 -0.88 22.77 10.77
CA ALA A 135 -1.05 21.53 11.51
C ALA A 135 -0.13 20.44 10.99
N ARG A 136 0.00 19.37 11.76
CA ARG A 136 0.88 18.23 11.43
C ARG A 136 0.32 17.33 10.32
N GLY A 137 -0.94 17.49 9.93
CA GLY A 137 -1.55 16.77 8.80
C GLY A 137 -2.56 17.62 8.05
N ILE A 138 -2.66 17.39 6.74
CA ILE A 138 -3.73 17.92 5.88
C ILE A 138 -4.45 16.74 5.25
N ARG A 139 -5.77 16.71 5.40
CA ARG A 139 -6.64 15.80 4.65
C ARG A 139 -7.28 16.57 3.50
N SER A 140 -6.92 16.21 2.27
CA SER A 140 -7.56 16.74 1.08
C SER A 140 -9.02 16.26 1.03
N SER A 141 -9.97 17.19 0.89
CA SER A 141 -11.40 16.89 0.79
C SER A 141 -11.89 16.83 -0.66
N THR A 142 -11.03 17.22 -1.60
CA THR A 142 -11.34 17.26 -3.03
C THR A 142 -10.10 16.79 -3.78
N ILE A 143 -9.96 15.48 -3.94
CA ILE A 143 -9.01 14.89 -4.89
C ILE A 143 -9.82 14.74 -6.17
N ARG A 144 -9.74 15.72 -7.09
CA ARG A 144 -10.33 15.53 -8.42
C ARG A 144 -9.52 14.45 -9.14
N SER A 145 -10.19 13.65 -9.95
CA SER A 145 -9.54 12.81 -10.95
C SER A 145 -8.71 13.71 -11.86
N PHE A 146 -7.40 13.76 -11.66
CA PHE A 146 -6.45 14.39 -12.57
C PHE A 146 -6.14 13.39 -13.69
N SER A 147 -7.13 13.13 -14.55
CA SER A 147 -6.91 12.43 -15.81
C SER A 147 -6.46 13.45 -16.84
N ARG A 148 -5.14 13.68 -16.95
CA ARG A 148 -4.56 14.11 -18.23
C ARG A 148 -3.98 12.87 -18.90
N SER A 149 -4.40 12.67 -20.15
CA SER A 149 -4.02 11.58 -21.03
C SER A 149 -2.62 11.07 -20.73
N LEU A 150 -2.53 9.81 -20.25
CA LEU A 150 -1.32 9.03 -20.40
C LEU A 150 -0.98 9.09 -21.89
N LYS A 151 0.14 9.73 -22.25
CA LYS A 151 0.68 9.51 -23.58
C LYS A 151 1.07 8.03 -23.61
N PRO A 152 0.57 7.25 -24.58
CA PRO A 152 0.98 5.86 -24.71
C PRO A 152 2.50 5.82 -24.93
N PHE A 153 3.14 4.83 -24.30
CA PHE A 153 4.49 4.40 -24.66
C PHE A 153 4.47 3.76 -26.04
#